data_AF-A0AAD2G049-F1
#
_entry.id   AF-A0AAD2G049-F1
#
_cell.length_a   1.000
_cell.length_b   1.000
_cell.length_c   1.000
_cell.angle_alpha   90.00
_cell.angle_beta   90.00
_cell.angle_gamma   90.00
#
_symmetry.space_group_name_H-M   'P 1'
#
loop_
_entity.id
_entity.type
_entity.pdbx_description
1 polymer ?
#
loop_
_entity_poly.entity_id
_entity_poly.type
_entity_poly.pdbx_seq_one_letter_code
_entity_poly.pdbx_strand_id
1 'polypeptide(L)'
;MFAVRPITTSFQRAIMNGRPASARFMATIVDGVDFDTVAREWRCKWSSDDDKKSLAEAQKALNEILSEVKGVDGFKKIDRVVCGGCLDFKVITKFLEEARIN
;
A
#
# COMPACT_ATOMS: atom_id res chain seq x y z
N MET A 1 -23.59 -59.72 -1.14
CA MET A 1 -22.11 -59.61 -1.15
C MET A 1 -21.77 -58.18 -1.55
N PHE A 2 -21.72 -57.25 -0.59
CA PHE A 2 -21.46 -55.82 -0.83
C PHE A 2 -19.98 -55.53 -0.57
N ALA A 3 -19.26 -55.10 -1.59
CA ALA A 3 -17.85 -54.72 -1.50
C ALA A 3 -17.75 -53.20 -1.33
N VAL A 4 -17.35 -52.75 -0.13
CA VAL A 4 -17.01 -51.35 0.15
C VAL A 4 -15.50 -51.19 -0.11
N ARG A 5 -15.13 -50.35 -1.08
CA ARG A 5 -13.74 -49.97 -1.35
C ARG A 5 -13.43 -48.65 -0.62
N PRO A 6 -12.33 -48.54 0.13
CA PRO A 6 -11.94 -47.29 0.77
C PRO A 6 -11.44 -46.28 -0.27
N ILE A 7 -11.96 -45.06 -0.21
CA ILE A 7 -11.45 -43.91 -0.96
C ILE A 7 -10.25 -43.35 -0.18
N THR A 8 -9.05 -43.64 -0.65
CA THR A 8 -7.83 -42.92 -0.26
C THR A 8 -7.48 -41.94 -1.36
N THR A 9 -7.98 -40.70 -1.25
CA THR A 9 -7.48 -39.59 -2.08
C THR A 9 -6.47 -38.80 -1.29
N SER A 10 -5.22 -39.00 -1.69
CA SER A 10 -4.03 -38.24 -1.33
C SER A 10 -4.29 -36.73 -1.36
N PHE A 11 -4.07 -36.08 -0.22
CA PHE A 11 -3.91 -34.63 -0.12
C PHE A 11 -2.59 -34.25 -0.81
N GLN A 12 -2.63 -33.97 -2.11
CA GLN A 12 -1.48 -33.43 -2.84
C GLN A 12 -1.31 -31.96 -2.44
N ARG A 13 -0.36 -31.70 -1.53
CA ARG A 13 0.06 -30.35 -1.14
C ARG A 13 0.67 -29.65 -2.35
N ALA A 14 -0.07 -28.69 -2.92
CA ALA A 14 0.48 -27.79 -3.93
C ALA A 14 1.68 -27.04 -3.33
N ILE A 15 2.87 -27.37 -3.83
CA ILE A 15 4.08 -26.59 -3.65
C ILE A 15 3.84 -25.25 -4.34
N MET A 16 3.50 -24.23 -3.55
CA MET A 16 3.51 -22.85 -3.99
C MET A 16 4.93 -22.54 -4.46
N ASN A 17 5.12 -22.43 -5.77
CA ASN A 17 6.28 -21.77 -6.35
C ASN A 17 6.22 -20.29 -5.95
N GLY A 18 6.73 -20.00 -4.76
CA GLY A 18 6.99 -18.63 -4.32
C GLY A 18 7.96 -18.02 -5.32
N ARG A 19 7.50 -16.98 -6.03
CA ARG A 19 8.38 -16.06 -6.77
C ARG A 19 9.56 -15.74 -5.84
N PRO A 20 10.81 -16.06 -6.21
CA PRO A 20 11.94 -15.71 -5.37
C PRO A 20 11.87 -14.21 -5.12
N ALA A 21 11.89 -13.82 -3.85
CA ALA A 21 11.95 -12.43 -3.48
C ALA A 21 13.19 -11.86 -4.17
N SER A 22 12.96 -10.96 -5.15
CA SER A 22 14.03 -10.18 -5.77
C SER A 22 14.94 -9.67 -4.66
N ALA A 23 16.25 -9.86 -4.81
CA ALA A 23 17.22 -9.30 -3.88
C ALA A 23 16.96 -7.80 -3.82
N ARG A 24 16.33 -7.35 -2.72
CA ARG A 24 15.84 -5.97 -2.62
C ARG A 24 17.05 -5.04 -2.69
N PHE A 25 17.09 -4.20 -3.70
CA PHE A 25 18.07 -3.13 -3.76
C PHE A 25 17.76 -2.14 -2.62
N MET A 26 18.65 -2.03 -1.63
CA MET A 26 18.58 -1.00 -0.60
C MET A 26 19.31 0.22 -1.13
N ALA A 27 18.64 1.37 -1.20
CA ALA A 27 19.32 2.61 -1.49
C ALA A 27 19.91 3.20 -0.22
N THR A 28 21.11 3.77 -0.34
CA THR A 28 21.81 4.48 0.73
C THR A 28 21.84 5.97 0.36
N ILE A 29 21.22 6.84 1.18
CA ILE A 29 21.29 8.31 0.97
C ILE A 29 22.59 8.86 1.56
N VAL A 30 22.97 8.36 2.72
CA VAL A 30 24.19 8.72 3.46
C VAL A 30 24.65 7.47 4.22
N ASP A 31 25.94 7.41 4.54
CA ASP A 31 26.53 6.27 5.24
C ASP A 31 25.72 5.88 6.50
N GLY A 32 25.37 4.60 6.59
CA GLY A 32 24.55 4.05 7.66
C GLY A 32 23.03 4.30 7.56
N VAL A 33 22.54 4.93 6.49
CA VAL A 33 21.10 5.18 6.27
C VAL A 33 20.63 4.49 4.99
N ASP A 34 20.21 3.24 5.17
CA ASP A 34 19.68 2.37 4.12
C ASP A 34 18.15 2.28 4.17
N PHE A 35 17.50 2.27 3.01
CA PHE A 35 16.06 2.12 2.89
C PHE A 35 15.65 1.41 1.60
N ASP A 36 14.48 0.78 1.65
CA ASP A 36 13.86 0.07 0.52
C ASP A 36 12.54 0.71 0.05
N THR A 37 12.09 1.72 0.79
CA THR A 37 10.75 2.30 0.65
C THR A 37 10.85 3.81 0.57
N VAL A 38 10.33 4.39 -0.50
CA VAL A 38 10.13 5.84 -0.62
C VAL A 38 8.72 6.19 -0.20
N ALA A 39 8.61 7.18 0.68
CA ALA A 39 7.34 7.79 1.03
C ALA A 39 7.23 9.17 0.37
N ARG A 40 6.13 9.44 -0.34
CA ARG A 40 5.78 10.79 -0.80
C ARG A 40 4.59 11.29 -0.01
N GLU A 41 4.72 12.49 0.56
CA GLU A 41 3.67 13.12 1.36
C GLU A 41 2.97 14.21 0.55
N TRP A 42 1.64 14.17 0.54
CA TRP A 42 0.79 15.30 0.22
C TRP A 42 0.12 15.78 1.51
N ARG A 43 0.16 17.09 1.74
CA ARG A 43 -0.40 17.71 2.94
C ARG A 43 -1.20 18.94 2.56
N CYS A 44 -2.43 19.00 3.05
CA CYS A 44 -3.24 20.20 3.02
C CYS A 44 -3.88 20.47 4.38
N LYS A 45 -4.30 21.71 4.58
CA LYS A 45 -5.14 22.11 5.70
C LYS A 45 -6.61 21.99 5.30
N TRP A 46 -7.45 21.57 6.25
CA TRP A 46 -8.90 21.60 6.11
C TRP A 46 -9.49 22.63 7.09
N SER A 47 -10.70 23.10 6.83
CA SER A 47 -11.45 23.99 7.73
C SER A 47 -12.55 23.24 8.47
N SER A 48 -12.77 23.60 9.74
CA SER A 48 -13.90 23.16 10.54
C SER A 48 -15.25 23.76 10.15
N ASP A 49 -15.23 24.77 9.27
CA ASP A 49 -16.44 25.46 8.79
C ASP A 49 -17.34 24.51 7.97
N ASP A 50 -18.62 24.88 7.85
CA ASP A 50 -19.63 24.16 7.08
C ASP A 50 -19.64 22.65 7.36
N ASP A 51 -19.67 22.27 8.64
CA ASP A 51 -19.63 20.87 9.09
C ASP A 51 -18.43 20.08 8.52
N LYS A 52 -17.27 20.74 8.39
CA LYS A 52 -16.01 20.16 7.86
C LYS A 52 -16.11 19.78 6.39
N LYS A 53 -16.90 20.51 5.60
CA LYS A 53 -17.10 20.26 4.16
C LYS A 53 -15.78 20.09 3.39
N SER A 54 -14.79 20.95 3.66
CA SER A 54 -13.47 20.87 3.01
C SER A 54 -12.74 19.54 3.24
N LEU A 55 -12.91 18.91 4.40
CA LEU A 55 -12.33 17.59 4.70
C LEU A 55 -13.05 16.48 3.91
N ALA A 56 -14.37 16.57 3.79
CA ALA A 56 -15.16 15.64 3.00
C ALA A 56 -14.80 15.73 1.50
N GLU A 57 -14.62 16.94 0.99
CA GLU A 57 -14.18 17.19 -0.38
C GLU A 57 -12.76 16.67 -0.64
N ALA A 58 -11.81 16.88 0.29
CA ALA A 58 -10.47 16.31 0.20
C ALA A 58 -10.49 14.77 0.16
N GLN A 59 -11.33 14.13 0.98
CA GLN A 59 -11.51 12.69 0.97
C GLN A 59 -12.13 12.19 -0.34
N LYS A 60 -13.07 12.93 -0.92
CA LYS A 60 -13.66 12.61 -2.22
C LYS A 60 -12.62 12.69 -3.34
N ALA A 61 -11.88 13.78 -3.42
CA ALA A 61 -10.81 13.97 -4.41
C ALA A 61 -9.76 12.85 -4.31
N LEU A 62 -9.39 12.45 -3.08
CA LEU A 62 -8.49 11.30 -2.90
C LEU A 62 -9.09 10.00 -3.43
N ASN A 63 -10.37 9.73 -3.17
CA ASN A 63 -11.02 8.49 -3.62
C ASN A 63 -11.06 8.34 -5.14
N GLU A 64 -11.17 9.46 -5.87
CA GLU A 64 -11.20 9.47 -7.33
C GLU A 64 -9.88 8.97 -7.94
N ILE A 65 -8.74 9.29 -7.31
CA ILE A 65 -7.39 8.91 -7.79
C ILE A 65 -6.81 7.66 -7.12
N LEU A 66 -7.47 7.11 -6.08
CA LEU A 66 -6.92 6.00 -5.28
C LEU A 66 -6.58 4.76 -6.12
N SER A 67 -7.39 4.46 -7.12
CA SER A 67 -7.19 3.31 -8.00
C SER A 67 -5.95 3.49 -8.87
N GLU A 68 -5.73 4.69 -9.39
CA GLU A 68 -4.57 5.02 -10.21
C GLU A 68 -3.28 4.94 -9.38
N VAL A 69 -3.29 5.51 -8.17
CA VAL A 69 -2.11 5.47 -7.27
C VAL A 69 -1.74 4.03 -6.89
N LYS A 70 -2.73 3.16 -6.68
CA LYS A 70 -2.49 1.73 -6.38
C LYS A 70 -1.99 0.93 -7.59
N GLY A 71 -2.29 1.41 -8.80
CA GLY A 71 -1.85 0.79 -10.05
C GLY A 71 -0.42 1.17 -10.46
N VAL A 72 0.20 2.13 -9.77
CA VAL A 72 1.59 2.50 -9.99
C VAL A 72 2.52 1.37 -9.57
N ASP A 73 3.48 1.04 -10.42
CA ASP A 73 4.46 0.00 -10.15
C ASP A 73 5.21 0.25 -8.83
N GLY A 74 5.47 -0.82 -8.10
CA GLY A 74 6.12 -0.76 -6.79
C GLY A 74 5.26 -0.17 -5.67
N PHE A 75 3.97 0.06 -5.88
CA PHE A 75 3.05 0.48 -4.82
C PHE A 75 3.06 -0.50 -3.64
N LYS A 76 3.26 0.01 -2.42
CA LYS A 76 3.19 -0.76 -1.17
C LYS A 76 1.96 -0.42 -0.34
N LYS A 77 1.77 0.86 -0.04
CA LYS A 77 0.78 1.30 0.96
C LYS A 77 0.41 2.77 0.79
N ILE A 78 -0.81 3.10 1.19
CA ILE A 78 -1.23 4.49 1.45
C ILE A 78 -1.57 4.60 2.93
N ASP A 79 -0.97 5.58 3.60
CA ASP A 79 -1.37 5.99 4.93
C ASP A 79 -2.11 7.33 4.83
N ARG A 80 -3.28 7.41 5.46
CA ARG A 80 -4.05 8.65 5.59
C ARG A 80 -4.00 9.10 7.04
N VAL A 81 -3.60 10.34 7.28
CA VAL A 81 -3.52 10.92 8.62
C VAL A 81 -4.38 12.17 8.67
N VAL A 82 -5.38 12.16 9.55
CA VAL A 82 -6.27 13.29 9.78
C VAL A 82 -6.08 13.76 11.21
N CYS A 83 -5.67 15.02 11.38
CA CYS A 83 -5.46 15.61 12.70
C CYS A 83 -6.60 16.60 13.02
N GLY A 84 -7.35 16.34 14.09
CA GLY A 84 -8.43 17.21 14.56
C GLY A 84 -7.97 18.52 15.19
N GLY A 85 -6.74 18.58 15.71
CA GLY A 85 -6.20 19.79 16.36
C GLY A 85 -5.51 20.73 15.38
N CYS A 86 -4.58 20.22 14.59
CA CYS A 86 -3.82 21.03 13.62
C CYS A 86 -4.52 21.20 12.27
N LEU A 87 -5.70 20.60 12.10
CA LEU A 87 -6.48 20.60 10.87
C LEU A 87 -5.71 20.11 9.64
N ASP A 88 -4.89 19.08 9.82
CA ASP A 88 -4.10 18.49 8.74
C ASP A 88 -4.83 17.29 8.11
N PHE A 89 -4.81 17.25 6.78
CA PHE A 89 -5.10 16.06 5.99
C PHE A 89 -3.84 15.67 5.23
N LYS A 90 -3.24 14.54 5.62
CA LYS A 90 -2.01 14.02 5.02
C LYS A 90 -2.27 12.70 4.32
N VAL A 91 -1.71 12.57 3.13
CA VAL A 91 -1.70 11.34 2.34
C VAL A 91 -0.24 10.98 2.10
N ILE A 92 0.16 9.82 2.61
CA ILE A 92 1.52 9.31 2.44
C ILE A 92 1.42 8.09 1.54
N THR A 93 1.97 8.20 0.33
CA THR A 93 2.07 7.11 -0.63
C THR A 93 3.44 6.46 -0.50
N LYS A 94 3.48 5.14 -0.37
CA LYS A 94 4.71 4.37 -0.15
C LYS A 94 4.96 3.44 -1.32
N PHE A 95 6.17 3.52 -1.86
CA PHE A 95 6.62 2.75 -3.02
C PHE A 95 7.94 2.04 -2.70
N LEU A 96 8.22 0.94 -3.39
CA LEU A 96 9.56 0.37 -3.45
C LEU A 96 10.49 1.33 -4.22
N GLU A 97 11.71 1.55 -3.71
CA GLU A 97 12.69 2.44 -4.36
C GLU A 97 13.03 2.00 -5.80
N GLU A 98 13.09 0.69 -6.04
CA GLU A 98 13.38 0.12 -7.37
C GLU A 98 12.36 0.50 -8.44
N ALA A 99 11.15 0.94 -8.05
CA ALA A 99 10.11 1.38 -8.96
C ALA A 99 10.23 2.86 -9.34
N ARG A 100 11.46 3.39 -9.38
CA ARG A 100 11.74 4.76 -9.80
C ARG A 100 11.20 5.01 -11.20
N ILE A 101 10.01 5.59 -11.25
CA ILE A 101 9.34 6.14 -12.42
C ILE A 101 10.28 7.20 -13.00
N ASN A 102 10.85 6.92 -14.17
CA ASN A 102 11.55 7.91 -14.99
C ASN A 102 10.55 8.92 -15.56
#